data_AF-A0A392NVV4-F1
#
_entry.id   AF-A0A392NVV4-F1
#
_cell.length_a   1.000
_cell.length_b   1.000
_cell.length_c   1.000
_cell.angle_alpha   90.00
_cell.angle_beta   90.00
_cell.angle_gamma   90.00
#
_symmetry.space_group_name_H-M   'P 1'
#
loop_
_entity.id
_entity.type
_entity.pdbx_description
1 polymer ?
#
loop_
_entity_poly.entity_id
_entity_poly.type
_entity_poly.pdbx_seq_one_letter_code
_entity_poly.pdbx_strand_id
1 'polypeptide(L)'
;MVNQLLAGVHIASAAEAIAFAARLGLNTRLLFDFITISGGTSWMFENRVPHMLNNDYTPYSALDIFVKDMGIVTRESSSLKVPLQLSTIVHQLYLS
;
A
#
# COMPACT_ATOMS: atom_id res chain seq x y z
N MET A 1 -14.54 2.24 5.65
CA MET A 1 -13.65 1.37 6.46
C MET A 1 -13.04 0.25 5.62
N VAL A 2 -13.82 -0.66 5.04
CA VAL A 2 -13.29 -1.74 4.19
C VAL A 2 -12.47 -1.22 3.00
N ASN A 3 -12.91 -0.14 2.33
CA ASN A 3 -12.10 0.49 1.28
C ASN A 3 -10.76 1.02 1.80
N GLN A 4 -10.72 1.64 2.98
CA GLN A 4 -9.48 2.16 3.56
C GLN A 4 -8.55 1.02 4.01
N LEU A 5 -9.12 -0.08 4.48
CA LEU A 5 -8.38 -1.31 4.75
C LEU A 5 -7.68 -1.80 3.48
N LEU A 6 -8.45 -2.03 2.41
CA LEU A 6 -7.89 -2.47 1.12
C LEU A 6 -6.87 -1.47 0.60
N ALA A 7 -7.16 -0.18 0.71
CA ALA A 7 -6.28 0.89 0.29
C ALA A 7 -4.92 0.81 0.99
N GLY A 8 -4.92 0.81 2.32
CA GLY A 8 -3.70 0.80 3.11
C GLY A 8 -2.85 -0.44 2.85
N VAL A 9 -3.48 -1.62 2.80
CA VAL A 9 -2.77 -2.89 2.53
C VAL A 9 -2.19 -2.92 1.12
N HIS A 10 -2.99 -2.56 0.09
CA HIS A 10 -2.51 -2.60 -1.28
C HIS A 10 -1.35 -1.63 -1.53
N ILE A 11 -1.36 -0.44 -0.92
CA ILE A 11 -0.23 0.51 -1.03
C ILE A 11 1.04 -0.05 -0.41
N ALA A 12 0.95 -0.61 0.80
CA ALA A 12 2.10 -1.20 1.48
C ALA A 12 2.66 -2.39 0.69
N SER A 13 1.81 -3.31 0.25
CA SER A 13 2.23 -4.45 -0.58
C SER A 13 2.79 -4.04 -1.93
N ALA A 14 2.27 -2.97 -2.56
CA ALA A 14 2.82 -2.43 -3.79
C ALA A 14 4.25 -1.88 -3.59
N ALA A 15 4.47 -1.14 -2.49
CA ALA A 15 5.79 -0.63 -2.14
C ALA A 15 6.79 -1.77 -1.91
N GLU A 16 6.41 -2.81 -1.16
CA GLU A 16 7.23 -4.00 -0.94
C GLU A 16 7.56 -4.72 -2.26
N ALA A 17 6.57 -4.93 -3.13
CA ALA A 17 6.75 -5.62 -4.41
C ALA A 17 7.76 -4.87 -5.31
N ILE A 18 7.64 -3.55 -5.42
CA ILE A 18 8.54 -2.73 -6.25
C ILE A 18 9.95 -2.65 -5.64
N ALA A 19 10.06 -2.52 -4.31
CA ALA A 19 11.35 -2.53 -3.63
C ALA A 19 12.06 -3.89 -3.80
N PHE A 20 11.32 -4.99 -3.71
CA PHE A 20 11.85 -6.33 -3.95
C PHE A 20 12.29 -6.52 -5.40
N ALA A 21 11.49 -6.07 -6.37
CA ALA A 21 11.87 -6.08 -7.77
C ALA A 21 13.15 -5.29 -8.06
N ALA A 22 13.29 -4.10 -7.45
CA ALA A 22 14.51 -3.31 -7.55
C ALA A 22 15.72 -4.07 -6.97
N ARG A 23 15.56 -4.74 -5.82
CA ARG A 23 16.62 -5.56 -5.21
C ARG A 23 17.04 -6.74 -6.09
N LEU A 24 16.11 -7.31 -6.85
CA LEU A 24 16.38 -8.37 -7.82
C LEU A 24 17.04 -7.87 -9.12
N GLY A 25 17.26 -6.55 -9.26
CA GLY A 25 17.84 -5.96 -10.46
C GLY A 25 16.87 -5.90 -11.65
N LEU A 26 15.57 -6.02 -11.40
CA LEU A 26 14.55 -5.93 -12.45
C LEU A 26 14.30 -4.48 -12.86
N ASN A 27 13.89 -4.28 -14.10
CA ASN A 27 13.38 -2.99 -14.54
C ASN A 27 11.99 -2.77 -13.92
N THR A 28 11.92 -1.94 -12.89
CA THR A 28 10.70 -1.69 -12.12
C THR A 28 9.61 -0.96 -12.90
N ARG A 29 9.95 -0.18 -13.94
CA ARG A 29 8.97 0.43 -14.84
C ARG A 29 8.33 -0.62 -15.74
N LEU A 30 9.14 -1.49 -16.34
CA LEU A 30 8.64 -2.59 -17.15
C LEU A 30 7.77 -3.53 -16.30
N LEU A 31 8.20 -3.83 -15.07
CA LEU A 31 7.39 -4.63 -14.14
C LEU A 31 6.06 -3.97 -13.82
N PHE A 32 6.05 -2.66 -13.56
CA PHE A 32 4.81 -1.91 -13.34
C PHE A 32 3.85 -2.09 -14.52
N ASP A 33 4.31 -1.87 -15.76
CA ASP A 33 3.48 -2.02 -16.95
C ASP A 33 2.88 -3.43 -17.08
N PHE A 34 3.69 -4.47 -16.81
CA PHE A 34 3.21 -5.86 -16.81
C PHE A 34 2.21 -6.16 -15.71
N ILE A 35 2.46 -5.70 -14.48
CA ILE A 35 1.57 -5.97 -13.36
C ILE A 35 0.24 -5.25 -13.53
N THR A 36 0.22 -4.02 -14.05
CA THR A 36 -0.99 -3.22 -14.31
C THR A 36 -2.00 -3.93 -15.21
N ILE A 37 -1.54 -4.73 -16.19
CA ILE A 37 -2.44 -5.50 -17.07
C ILE A 37 -2.67 -6.95 -16.58
N SER A 38 -2.11 -7.31 -15.43
CA SER A 38 -2.23 -8.64 -14.83
C SER A 38 -3.29 -8.69 -13.73
N GLY A 39 -3.66 -9.91 -13.31
CA GLY A 39 -4.56 -10.09 -12.15
C GLY A 39 -3.97 -9.64 -10.81
N GLY A 40 -2.67 -9.30 -10.74
CA GLY A 40 -2.01 -8.78 -9.54
C GLY A 40 -2.15 -7.27 -9.34
N THR A 41 -2.79 -6.55 -10.28
CA THR A 41 -2.99 -5.10 -10.17
C THR A 41 -4.01 -4.73 -9.09
N SER A 42 -3.98 -3.45 -8.69
CA SER A 42 -5.06 -2.81 -7.97
C SER A 42 -5.08 -1.32 -8.33
N TRP A 43 -6.21 -0.66 -8.11
CA TRP A 43 -6.28 0.79 -8.32
C TRP A 43 -5.21 1.56 -7.52
N MET A 44 -4.89 1.09 -6.31
CA MET A 44 -3.83 1.69 -5.48
C MET A 44 -2.43 1.46 -6.06
N PHE A 45 -2.18 0.29 -6.64
CA PHE A 45 -0.91 0.00 -7.32
C PHE A 45 -0.72 0.95 -8.51
N GLU A 46 -1.73 1.02 -9.40
CA GLU A 46 -1.72 1.89 -10.58
C GLU A 46 -1.56 3.36 -10.21
N ASN A 47 -2.21 3.80 -9.14
CA ASN A 47 -2.20 5.20 -8.74
C ASN A 47 -0.97 5.60 -7.90
N ARG A 48 -0.33 4.69 -7.15
CA ARG A 48 0.76 5.03 -6.21
C ARG A 48 2.15 4.64 -6.70
N VAL A 49 2.29 3.53 -7.41
CA VAL A 49 3.61 3.06 -7.87
C VAL A 49 4.29 4.06 -8.82
N PRO A 50 3.61 4.73 -9.77
CA PRO A 50 4.26 5.71 -10.63
C PRO A 50 4.99 6.81 -9.85
N HIS A 51 4.42 7.27 -8.73
CA HIS A 51 5.07 8.27 -7.86
C HIS A 51 6.33 7.71 -7.20
N MET A 52 6.30 6.46 -6.73
CA MET A 52 7.47 5.76 -6.19
C MET A 52 8.59 5.63 -7.23
N LEU A 53 8.24 5.31 -8.48
CA LEU A 53 9.21 5.12 -9.58
C LEU A 53 9.80 6.43 -10.10
N ASN A 54 9.08 7.54 -9.95
CA ASN A 54 9.51 8.87 -10.36
C ASN A 54 10.28 9.61 -9.26
N ASN A 55 10.42 9.03 -8.06
CA ASN A 55 10.89 9.72 -6.86
C ASN A 55 10.13 11.04 -6.60
N ASP A 56 8.85 11.05 -6.97
CA ASP A 56 7.95 12.19 -6.77
C ASP A 56 7.25 12.04 -5.42
N TYR A 57 7.78 12.73 -4.42
CA TYR A 57 7.26 12.73 -3.05
C TYR A 57 6.29 13.89 -2.79
N THR A 58 5.75 14.50 -3.85
CA THR A 58 4.70 15.52 -3.72
C THR A 58 3.50 14.92 -2.98
N PRO A 59 3.06 15.52 -1.85
CA PRO A 59 1.98 14.95 -1.06
C PRO A 59 0.61 15.18 -1.73
N TYR A 60 0.18 14.23 -2.57
CA TYR A 60 -1.19 14.22 -3.15
C TYR A 60 -2.24 13.67 -2.18
N SER A 61 -1.79 12.92 -1.18
CA SER A 61 -2.52 12.55 0.04
C SER A 61 -1.45 12.33 1.09
N ALA A 62 -1.52 13.08 2.19
CA ALA A 62 -0.53 12.93 3.25
C ALA A 62 -0.52 11.48 3.75
N LEU A 63 0.66 10.88 3.91
CA LEU A 63 0.83 9.57 4.55
C LEU A 63 0.04 9.49 5.88
N ASP A 64 -0.04 10.61 6.59
CA ASP A 64 -0.82 10.81 7.80
C ASP A 64 -2.31 10.43 7.68
N ILE A 65 -2.91 10.59 6.49
CA ILE A 65 -4.30 10.20 6.25
C ILE A 65 -4.44 8.67 6.31
N PHE A 66 -3.49 7.94 5.71
CA PHE A 66 -3.49 6.48 5.76
C PHE A 66 -3.18 5.96 7.15
N VAL A 67 -2.26 6.59 7.89
CA VAL A 67 -2.00 6.28 9.32
C VAL A 67 -3.30 6.38 10.12
N LYS A 68 -3.98 7.52 10.03
CA LYS A 68 -5.24 7.77 10.72
C LYS A 68 -6.30 6.72 10.38
N ASP A 69 -6.49 6.45 9.09
CA ASP A 69 -7.53 5.54 8.61
C ASP A 69 -7.24 4.09 9.02
N MET A 70 -5.98 3.65 8.96
CA MET A 70 -5.57 2.32 9.44
C MET A 70 -5.71 2.20 10.96
N GLY A 71 -5.48 3.28 11.71
CA GLY A 71 -5.81 3.35 13.12
C GLY A 71 -7.30 3.19 13.42
N ILE A 72 -8.19 3.78 12.60
CA ILE A 72 -9.64 3.57 12.72
C ILE A 72 -10.01 2.12 12.42
N VAL A 73 -9.46 1.53 11.34
CA VAL A 73 -9.72 0.14 10.95
C VAL A 73 -9.32 -0.85 12.04
N THR A 74 -8.12 -0.70 12.61
CA THR A 74 -7.60 -1.61 13.64
C THR A 74 -8.32 -1.47 14.99
N ARG A 75 -8.77 -0.27 15.36
CA ARG A 75 -9.62 -0.08 16.55
C ARG A 75 -10.97 -0.75 16.40
N GLU A 76 -11.62 -0.58 15.25
CA GLU A 76 -12.93 -1.19 15.01
C GLU A 76 -12.84 -2.72 14.97
N SER A 77 -11.80 -3.27 14.37
CA SER A 77 -11.59 -4.71 14.35
C SER A 77 -11.40 -5.30 15.75
N SER A 78 -10.72 -4.55 16.64
CA SER A 78 -10.60 -4.90 18.04
C SER A 78 -11.97 -4.89 18.75
N SER A 79 -12.80 -3.87 18.51
CA SER A 79 -14.16 -3.77 19.07
C SER A 79 -15.04 -4.94 18.63
N LEU A 80 -15.00 -5.29 17.34
CA LEU A 80 -15.77 -6.37 16.74
C LEU A 80 -15.18 -7.77 16.97
N LYS A 81 -14.00 -7.87 17.61
CA LYS A 81 -13.25 -9.12 17.80
C LYS A 81 -12.97 -9.87 16.50
N VAL A 82 -12.74 -9.13 15.41
CA VAL A 82 -12.36 -9.68 14.10
C VAL A 82 -10.86 -9.47 13.90
N PRO A 83 -10.06 -10.52 13.72
CA PRO A 83 -8.62 -10.36 13.52
C PRO A 83 -8.31 -9.79 12.13
N LEU A 84 -7.65 -8.64 12.07
CA LEU A 84 -7.14 -8.04 10.83
C LEU A 84 -5.61 -8.02 10.83
N GLN A 85 -5.01 -9.17 10.55
CA GLN A 85 -3.55 -9.37 10.65
C GLN A 85 -2.77 -8.42 9.73
N LEU A 86 -3.13 -8.37 8.44
CA LEU A 86 -2.46 -7.52 7.45
C LEU A 86 -2.60 -6.03 7.81
N SER A 87 -3.82 -5.60 8.14
CA SER A 87 -4.07 -4.20 8.52
C SER A 87 -3.28 -3.77 9.75
N THR A 88 -3.06 -4.68 10.69
CA THR A 88 -2.28 -4.41 11.90
C THR A 88 -0.80 -4.21 11.57
N ILE A 89 -0.22 -5.09 10.75
CA ILE A 89 1.17 -4.97 10.29
C ILE A 89 1.36 -3.67 9.51
N VAL A 90 0.46 -3.39 8.57
CA VAL A 90 0.50 -2.18 7.73
C VAL A 90 0.34 -0.91 8.56
N HIS A 91 -0.52 -0.91 9.58
CA HIS A 91 -0.64 0.22 10.50
C HIS A 91 0.68 0.48 11.23
N GLN A 92 1.39 -0.56 11.68
CA GLN A 92 2.71 -0.40 12.32
C GLN A 92 3.78 0.10 11.34
N LEU A 93 3.76 -0.36 10.09
CA LEU A 93 4.67 0.11 9.04
C LEU A 93 4.56 1.61 8.78
N TYR A 94 3.35 2.18 8.91
CA TYR A 94 3.16 3.63 8.73
C TYR A 94 3.54 4.45 9.97
N LEU A 95 3.78 3.82 11.12
CA LEU A 95 4.21 4.49 12.36
C LEU A 95 5.74 4.48 12.56
N SER A 96 6.47 3.64 11.81
CA SER A 96 7.95 3.52 11.86
C SER A 96 8.64 4.54 10.97
#